data_AF-A0A839AEN2-F1
#
_entry.id   AF-A0A839AEN2-F1
#
_cell.length_a   1.000
_cell.length_b   1.000
_cell.length_c   1.000
_cell.angle_alpha   90.00
_cell.angle_beta   90.00
_cell.angle_gamma   90.00
#
_symmetry.space_group_name_H-M   'P 1'
#
loop_
_entity.id
_entity.type
_entity.pdbx_description
1 polymer ?
#
loop_
_entity_poly.entity_id
_entity_poly.type
_entity_poly.pdbx_seq_one_letter_code
_entity_poly.pdbx_strand_id
1 'polypeptide(L)'
;MPNSRSENVRLKRRYYEYLKHAKGLSEKSIDQAAAAIDEFETFNGKKPFSVFHVQHATNYKTQLLEGSNSDTGKVLSLATVRARLKAVQAFFVWLADQSGYRSRIRYCDAEYFTLTARDERIATAPRKKPVPEISQVERCVDVMPYSTAIEKRDRAMIAFIAITGIRDGAVASLKLKHVDLKAGVVFQDPREVKTKFAKTITTAFFPVSDKLEAIVREWVEFLTNDLHFGPDDPLFPRTRMKHVKGKGLQAIGLDRACWSSANRIRQIFSAAFQNAALPPFNPHAFRNMLVRIGMERCKGPEAFKAWSQNLGHEGVITTFSSYGNIPDHQQVEIIRKLASTMGPNDALEQCLQAALDAVQRR
;
A
#
# COMPACT_ATOMS: atom_id res chain seq x y z
N MET A 1 -9.37 -43.85 16.82
CA MET A 1 -8.37 -42.77 16.86
C MET A 1 -9.08 -41.48 17.22
N PRO A 2 -8.68 -40.77 18.28
CA PRO A 2 -9.31 -39.50 18.63
C PRO A 2 -9.16 -38.55 17.45
N ASN A 3 -10.23 -37.84 17.12
CA ASN A 3 -10.38 -37.06 15.89
C ASN A 3 -9.41 -35.86 15.88
N SER A 4 -8.14 -36.08 15.57
CA SER A 4 -7.04 -35.08 15.54
C SER A 4 -7.42 -33.83 14.76
N ARG A 5 -8.17 -34.02 13.66
CA ARG A 5 -8.72 -32.96 12.83
C ARG A 5 -9.72 -32.09 13.59
N SER A 6 -10.53 -32.66 14.49
CA SER A 6 -11.46 -31.90 15.33
C SER A 6 -10.75 -31.09 16.42
N GLU A 7 -9.61 -31.55 16.93
CA GLU A 7 -8.84 -30.82 17.95
C GLU A 7 -8.21 -29.56 17.33
N ASN A 8 -7.51 -29.72 16.20
CA ASN A 8 -6.87 -28.62 15.48
C ASN A 8 -7.88 -27.54 15.06
N VAL A 9 -9.05 -27.94 14.56
CA VAL A 9 -10.11 -26.98 14.16
C VAL A 9 -10.60 -26.16 15.36
N ARG A 10 -10.83 -26.80 16.53
CA ARG A 10 -11.23 -26.10 17.75
C ARG A 10 -10.16 -25.11 18.23
N LEU A 11 -8.90 -25.51 18.17
CA LEU A 11 -7.78 -24.67 18.57
C LEU A 11 -7.62 -23.45 17.64
N LYS A 12 -7.68 -23.66 16.31
CA LYS A 12 -7.62 -22.57 15.34
C LYS A 12 -8.75 -21.56 15.55
N ARG A 13 -9.98 -22.03 15.80
CA ARG A 13 -11.11 -21.14 16.13
C ARG A 13 -10.85 -20.29 17.38
N ARG A 14 -10.35 -20.91 18.46
CA ARG A 14 -9.97 -20.17 19.68
C ARG A 14 -8.88 -19.13 19.41
N TYR A 15 -7.90 -19.46 18.57
CA TYR A 15 -6.87 -18.51 18.17
C TYR A 15 -7.44 -17.35 17.34
N TYR A 16 -8.35 -17.61 16.41
CA TYR A 16 -8.99 -16.56 15.62
C TYR A 16 -9.86 -15.63 16.50
N GLU A 17 -10.56 -16.20 17.49
CA GLU A 17 -11.28 -15.41 18.51
C GLU A 17 -10.32 -14.56 19.34
N TYR A 18 -9.15 -15.10 19.74
CA TYR A 18 -8.09 -14.33 20.39
C TYR A 18 -7.56 -13.19 19.51
N LEU A 19 -7.27 -13.45 18.23
CA LEU A 19 -6.82 -12.42 17.30
C LEU A 19 -7.85 -11.31 17.10
N LYS A 20 -9.14 -11.69 17.03
CA LYS A 20 -10.26 -10.75 16.86
C LYS A 20 -10.50 -9.91 18.10
N HIS A 21 -10.63 -10.55 19.27
CA HIS A 21 -11.10 -9.89 20.49
C HIS A 21 -9.98 -9.38 21.39
N ALA A 22 -8.86 -10.11 21.51
CA ALA A 22 -7.76 -9.70 22.37
C ALA A 22 -6.70 -8.85 21.64
N LYS A 23 -6.41 -9.16 20.37
CA LYS A 23 -5.46 -8.38 19.56
C LYS A 23 -6.13 -7.28 18.71
N GLY A 24 -7.45 -7.28 18.60
CA GLY A 24 -8.20 -6.28 17.83
C GLY A 24 -7.85 -6.26 16.35
N LEU A 25 -7.41 -7.40 15.77
CA LEU A 25 -6.99 -7.45 14.37
C LEU A 25 -8.19 -7.43 13.42
N SER A 26 -7.98 -6.86 12.24
CA SER A 26 -8.97 -6.90 11.15
C SER A 26 -9.16 -8.32 10.61
N GLU A 27 -10.34 -8.61 10.07
CA GLU A 27 -10.64 -9.92 9.45
C GLU A 27 -9.61 -10.30 8.39
N LYS A 28 -9.19 -9.34 7.55
CA LYS A 28 -8.14 -9.57 6.54
C LYS A 28 -6.80 -10.03 7.13
N SER A 29 -6.44 -9.51 8.31
CA SER A 29 -5.22 -9.94 9.01
C SER A 29 -5.37 -11.33 9.61
N ILE A 30 -6.58 -11.67 10.10
CA ILE A 30 -6.92 -13.00 10.60
C ILE A 30 -6.87 -14.01 9.46
N ASP A 31 -7.45 -13.70 8.30
CA ASP A 31 -7.43 -14.56 7.12
C ASP A 31 -6.01 -14.86 6.65
N GLN A 32 -5.11 -13.88 6.70
CA GLN A 32 -3.70 -14.08 6.37
C GLN A 32 -3.01 -15.02 7.36
N ALA A 33 -3.28 -14.87 8.66
CA ALA A 33 -2.75 -15.77 9.67
C ALA A 33 -3.35 -17.18 9.51
N ALA A 34 -4.65 -17.28 9.26
CA ALA A 34 -5.35 -18.53 9.03
C ALA A 34 -4.78 -19.30 7.83
N ALA A 35 -4.58 -18.62 6.69
CA ALA A 35 -3.99 -19.23 5.51
C ALA A 35 -2.57 -19.76 5.77
N ALA A 36 -1.74 -19.03 6.51
CA ALA A 36 -0.39 -19.48 6.87
C ALA A 36 -0.40 -20.70 7.82
N ILE A 37 -1.33 -20.71 8.79
CA ILE A 37 -1.48 -21.83 9.73
C ILE A 37 -2.01 -23.08 9.01
N ASP A 38 -2.96 -22.92 8.10
CA ASP A 38 -3.53 -24.01 7.31
C ASP A 38 -2.50 -24.61 6.33
N GLU A 39 -1.64 -23.77 5.76
CA GLU A 39 -0.50 -24.22 4.94
C GLU A 39 0.47 -25.06 5.78
N PHE A 40 0.82 -24.60 6.99
CA PHE A 40 1.68 -25.35 7.91
C PHE A 40 1.02 -26.68 8.37
N GLU A 41 -0.27 -26.67 8.69
CA GLU A 41 -1.02 -27.86 9.07
C GLU A 41 -1.03 -28.88 7.93
N THR A 42 -1.21 -28.42 6.70
CA THR A 42 -1.18 -29.27 5.50
C THR A 42 0.20 -29.87 5.28
N PHE A 43 1.28 -29.08 5.45
CA PHE A 43 2.65 -29.55 5.38
C PHE A 43 2.93 -30.68 6.39
N ASN A 44 2.47 -30.54 7.63
CA ASN A 44 2.70 -31.54 8.66
C ASN A 44 1.71 -32.74 8.58
N GLY A 45 0.98 -32.90 7.48
CA GLY A 45 0.03 -33.99 7.28
C GLY A 45 -1.17 -33.95 8.24
N LYS A 46 -1.57 -32.75 8.71
CA LYS A 46 -2.70 -32.52 9.62
C LYS A 46 -2.58 -33.28 10.96
N LYS A 47 -1.34 -33.49 11.42
CA LYS A 47 -1.07 -33.99 12.77
C LYS A 47 -1.57 -33.00 13.83
N PRO A 48 -1.92 -33.47 15.04
CA PRO A 48 -2.25 -32.57 16.15
C PRO A 48 -1.10 -31.59 16.44
N PHE A 49 -1.43 -30.33 16.69
CA PHE A 49 -0.41 -29.33 17.07
C PHE A 49 0.32 -29.67 18.37
N SER A 50 -0.23 -30.57 19.19
CA SER A 50 0.38 -31.02 20.45
C SER A 50 1.62 -31.89 20.24
N VAL A 51 1.82 -32.43 19.04
CA VAL A 51 2.99 -33.25 18.65
C VAL A 51 4.04 -32.38 17.94
N PHE A 52 4.06 -31.09 18.27
CA PHE A 52 5.03 -30.17 17.69
C PHE A 52 6.45 -30.57 18.11
N HIS A 53 7.35 -30.54 17.14
CA HIS A 53 8.77 -30.74 17.32
C HIS A 53 9.50 -29.68 16.52
N VAL A 54 10.64 -29.22 17.02
CA VAL A 54 11.47 -28.19 16.39
C VAL A 54 11.80 -28.52 14.92
N GLN A 55 12.00 -29.81 14.61
CA GLN A 55 12.27 -30.27 13.24
C GLN A 55 11.11 -29.98 12.26
N HIS A 56 9.86 -29.93 12.73
CA HIS A 56 8.73 -29.52 11.89
C HIS A 56 8.86 -28.06 11.45
N ALA A 57 9.34 -27.18 12.34
CA ALA A 57 9.56 -25.76 12.02
C ALA A 57 10.73 -25.57 11.03
N THR A 58 11.84 -26.28 11.23
CA THR A 58 13.00 -26.22 10.33
C THR A 58 12.66 -26.79 8.94
N ASN A 59 11.99 -27.94 8.87
CA ASN A 59 11.60 -28.53 7.59
C ASN A 59 10.59 -27.67 6.84
N TYR A 60 9.61 -27.08 7.55
CA TYR A 60 8.65 -26.15 6.94
C TYR A 60 9.34 -24.90 6.38
N LYS A 61 10.33 -24.37 7.11
CA LYS A 61 11.15 -23.25 6.64
C LYS A 61 11.91 -23.60 5.36
N THR A 62 12.55 -24.76 5.29
CA THR A 62 13.23 -25.23 4.07
C THR A 62 12.25 -25.35 2.91
N GLN A 63 11.09 -25.98 3.13
CA GLN A 63 10.06 -26.11 2.11
C GLN A 63 9.55 -24.76 1.60
N LEU A 64 9.36 -23.77 2.48
CA LEU A 64 8.93 -22.43 2.06
C LEU A 64 10.00 -21.69 1.25
N LEU A 65 11.29 -21.93 1.52
CA LEU A 65 12.39 -21.33 0.76
C LEU A 65 12.55 -21.96 -0.62
N GLU A 66 12.29 -23.27 -0.75
CA GLU A 66 12.31 -24.01 -2.01
C GLU A 66 10.98 -23.92 -2.78
N GLY A 67 9.91 -23.56 -2.09
CA GLY A 67 8.55 -23.55 -2.62
C GLY A 67 8.33 -22.47 -3.68
N SER A 68 7.52 -22.82 -4.66
CA SER A 68 7.04 -21.89 -5.69
C SER A 68 5.64 -21.38 -5.37
N ASN A 69 5.32 -20.18 -5.85
CA ASN A 69 3.98 -19.64 -5.80
C ASN A 69 3.12 -20.35 -6.86
N SER A 70 1.99 -20.94 -6.45
CA SER A 70 1.04 -21.65 -7.31
C SER A 70 0.62 -20.86 -8.54
N ASP A 71 0.52 -19.53 -8.41
CA ASP A 71 -0.05 -18.66 -9.44
C ASP A 71 0.99 -18.16 -10.44
N THR A 72 2.27 -18.14 -10.05
CA THR A 72 3.34 -17.55 -10.87
C THR A 72 4.45 -18.54 -11.23
N GLY A 73 4.47 -19.72 -10.62
CA GLY A 73 5.51 -20.74 -10.78
C GLY A 73 6.89 -20.32 -10.27
N LYS A 74 7.05 -19.08 -9.80
CA LYS A 74 8.31 -18.53 -9.29
C LYS A 74 8.50 -18.87 -7.82
N VAL A 75 9.76 -19.01 -7.41
CA VAL A 75 10.14 -19.19 -6.00
C VAL A 75 9.53 -18.08 -5.14
N LEU A 76 9.04 -18.46 -3.96
CA LEU A 76 8.45 -17.52 -3.02
C LEU A 76 9.44 -16.41 -2.64
N SER A 77 8.95 -15.17 -2.58
CA SER A 77 9.79 -14.07 -2.14
C SER A 77 10.12 -14.21 -0.65
N LEU A 78 11.35 -13.89 -0.24
CA LEU A 78 11.76 -13.93 1.17
C LEU A 78 10.83 -13.09 2.08
N ALA A 79 10.25 -12.00 1.56
CA ALA A 79 9.24 -11.21 2.29
C ALA A 79 7.95 -12.00 2.55
N THR A 80 7.50 -12.79 1.57
CA THR A 80 6.34 -13.68 1.71
C THR A 80 6.62 -14.81 2.70
N VAL A 81 7.80 -15.45 2.58
CA VAL A 81 8.25 -16.51 3.50
C VAL A 81 8.31 -15.97 4.93
N ARG A 82 8.93 -14.81 5.14
CA ARG A 82 8.99 -14.12 6.44
C ARG A 82 7.60 -13.87 7.02
N ALA A 83 6.65 -13.37 6.21
CA ALA A 83 5.30 -13.08 6.69
C ALA A 83 4.55 -14.34 7.15
N ARG A 84 4.64 -15.43 6.38
CA ARG A 84 4.04 -16.73 6.73
C ARG A 84 4.67 -17.31 8.00
N LEU A 85 6.01 -17.34 8.06
CA LEU A 85 6.73 -17.83 9.23
C LEU A 85 6.42 -17.02 10.49
N LYS A 86 6.31 -15.69 10.41
CA LYS A 86 5.93 -14.85 11.56
C LYS A 86 4.50 -15.10 12.02
N ALA A 87 3.55 -15.36 11.11
CA ALA A 87 2.19 -15.72 11.48
C ALA A 87 2.15 -17.07 12.22
N VAL A 88 2.86 -18.08 11.72
CA VAL A 88 2.96 -19.39 12.36
C VAL A 88 3.71 -19.30 13.70
N GLN A 89 4.80 -18.54 13.77
CA GLN A 89 5.53 -18.26 15.01
C GLN A 89 4.60 -17.66 16.07
N ALA A 90 3.83 -16.62 15.72
CA ALA A 90 2.90 -15.97 16.64
C ALA A 90 1.81 -16.94 17.15
N PHE A 91 1.36 -17.87 16.31
CA PHE A 91 0.43 -18.92 16.70
C PHE A 91 1.05 -19.89 17.72
N PHE A 92 2.28 -20.36 17.49
CA PHE A 92 2.97 -21.27 18.42
C PHE A 92 3.36 -20.60 19.74
N VAL A 93 3.71 -19.31 19.71
CA VAL A 93 3.90 -18.50 20.93
C VAL A 93 2.61 -18.45 21.75
N TRP A 94 1.47 -18.18 21.12
CA TRP A 94 0.17 -18.22 21.81
C TRP A 94 -0.18 -19.63 22.31
N LEU A 95 0.16 -20.66 21.53
CA LEU A 95 -0.12 -22.06 21.88
C LEU A 95 0.66 -22.52 23.11
N ALA A 96 1.91 -22.07 23.27
CA ALA A 96 2.74 -22.38 24.44
C ALA A 96 2.12 -21.89 25.77
N ASP A 97 1.24 -20.89 25.72
CA ASP A 97 0.52 -20.37 26.89
C ASP A 97 -0.80 -21.12 27.19
N GLN A 98 -1.27 -21.97 26.27
CA GLN A 98 -2.55 -22.67 26.44
C GLN A 98 -2.42 -23.88 27.38
N SER A 99 -3.47 -24.10 28.17
CA SER A 99 -3.59 -25.30 29.01
C SER A 99 -3.53 -26.58 28.16
N GLY A 100 -2.73 -27.56 28.60
CA GLY A 100 -2.46 -28.80 27.87
C GLY A 100 -1.29 -28.74 26.87
N TYR A 101 -0.78 -27.54 26.55
CA TYR A 101 0.34 -27.34 25.62
C TYR A 101 1.59 -26.78 26.30
N ARG A 102 1.44 -26.09 27.44
CA ARG A 102 2.56 -25.53 28.23
C ARG A 102 3.64 -26.53 28.63
N SER A 103 3.27 -27.80 28.84
CA SER A 103 4.22 -28.88 29.16
C SER A 103 4.89 -29.52 27.94
N ARG A 104 4.41 -29.20 26.72
CA ARG A 104 4.83 -29.84 25.46
C ARG A 104 5.51 -28.88 24.50
N ILE A 105 5.18 -27.59 24.55
CA ILE A 105 5.68 -26.56 23.66
C ILE A 105 6.18 -25.40 24.52
N ARG A 106 7.45 -25.06 24.37
CA ARG A 106 8.06 -23.89 25.01
C ARG A 106 8.09 -22.70 24.06
N TYR A 107 8.16 -21.51 24.63
CA TYR A 107 8.30 -20.27 23.86
C TYR A 107 9.51 -20.27 22.91
N CYS A 108 10.65 -20.81 23.36
CA CYS A 108 11.86 -20.93 22.53
C CYS A 108 11.68 -21.88 21.34
N ASP A 109 10.79 -22.87 21.41
CA ASP A 109 10.58 -23.79 20.30
C ASP A 109 9.90 -23.07 19.10
N ALA A 110 9.14 -22.00 19.35
CA ALA A 110 8.56 -21.15 18.31
C ALA A 110 9.60 -20.26 17.59
N GLU A 111 10.77 -20.02 18.19
CA GLU A 111 11.81 -19.19 17.58
C GLU A 111 12.47 -19.85 16.36
N TYR A 112 12.36 -21.17 16.21
CA TYR A 112 12.89 -21.91 15.05
C TYR A 112 12.24 -21.56 13.71
N PHE A 113 11.06 -20.93 13.75
CA PHE A 113 10.42 -20.32 12.58
C PHE A 113 11.14 -19.04 12.09
N THR A 114 12.10 -18.51 12.83
CA THR A 114 12.84 -17.30 12.43
C THR A 114 13.79 -17.60 11.26
N LEU A 115 13.89 -16.65 10.33
CA LEU A 115 14.82 -16.70 9.20
C LEU A 115 16.24 -16.36 9.66
N THR A 116 17.24 -16.63 8.83
CA THR A 116 18.60 -16.17 9.11
C THR A 116 18.65 -14.64 9.09
N ALA A 117 19.57 -14.02 9.85
CA ALA A 117 19.73 -12.57 9.86
C ALA A 117 19.99 -11.99 8.45
N ARG A 118 20.68 -12.76 7.59
CA ARG A 118 20.89 -12.43 6.17
C ARG A 118 19.55 -12.40 5.41
N ASP A 119 18.77 -13.46 5.50
CA ASP A 119 17.49 -13.57 4.79
C ASP A 119 16.47 -12.57 5.32
N GLU A 120 16.48 -12.27 6.63
CA GLU A 120 15.66 -11.21 7.21
C GLU A 120 16.00 -9.85 6.61
N ARG A 121 17.30 -9.50 6.52
CA ARG A 121 17.74 -8.25 5.89
C ARG A 121 17.30 -8.17 4.44
N ILE A 122 17.45 -9.25 3.66
CA ILE A 122 17.02 -9.30 2.26
C ILE A 122 15.49 -9.22 2.15
N ALA A 123 14.74 -9.88 3.04
CA ALA A 123 13.29 -9.85 3.08
C ALA A 123 12.74 -8.44 3.38
N THR A 124 13.47 -7.66 4.19
CA THR A 124 13.11 -6.28 4.53
C THR A 124 13.72 -5.24 3.59
N ALA A 125 14.64 -5.64 2.72
CA ALA A 125 15.34 -4.70 1.85
C ALA A 125 14.37 -3.99 0.88
N PRO A 126 14.45 -2.65 0.77
CA PRO A 126 13.60 -1.90 -0.15
C PRO A 126 13.93 -2.28 -1.59
N ARG A 127 12.89 -2.61 -2.37
CA ARG A 127 13.02 -2.89 -3.81
C ARG A 127 12.79 -1.62 -4.61
N LYS A 128 13.72 -1.27 -5.51
CA LYS A 128 13.53 -0.20 -6.49
C LYS A 128 12.41 -0.63 -7.45
N LYS A 129 11.20 -0.09 -7.26
CA LYS A 129 10.06 -0.27 -8.17
C LYS A 129 10.04 0.89 -9.16
N PRO A 130 9.67 0.67 -10.42
CA PRO A 130 9.53 1.77 -11.37
C PRO A 130 8.43 2.72 -10.87
N VAL A 131 8.72 4.02 -10.91
CA VAL A 131 7.83 5.09 -10.49
C VAL A 131 7.46 5.90 -11.73
N PRO A 132 6.18 6.13 -12.02
CA PRO A 132 5.78 6.88 -13.20
C PRO A 132 6.18 8.36 -13.08
N GLU A 133 6.44 8.99 -14.22
CA GLU A 133 6.47 10.45 -14.33
C GLU A 133 5.08 11.02 -14.56
N ILE A 134 4.86 12.29 -14.20
CA ILE A 134 3.55 12.92 -14.36
C ILE A 134 3.16 12.98 -15.85
N SER A 135 4.12 13.21 -16.73
CA SER A 135 3.97 13.18 -18.19
C SER A 135 3.50 11.82 -18.72
N GLN A 136 3.94 10.72 -18.10
CA GLN A 136 3.49 9.37 -18.44
C GLN A 136 2.04 9.14 -18.00
N VAL A 137 1.65 9.69 -16.85
CA VAL A 137 0.25 9.64 -16.37
C VAL A 137 -0.65 10.45 -17.29
N GLU A 138 -0.24 11.66 -17.68
CA GLU A 138 -0.99 12.50 -18.63
C GLU A 138 -1.15 11.80 -19.98
N ARG A 139 -0.07 11.23 -20.54
CA ARG A 139 -0.13 10.45 -21.78
C ARG A 139 -1.08 9.26 -21.65
N CYS A 140 -1.05 8.55 -20.52
CA CYS A 140 -1.94 7.43 -20.26
C CYS A 140 -3.41 7.88 -20.32
N VAL A 141 -3.72 8.99 -19.67
CA VAL A 141 -5.07 9.57 -19.62
C VAL A 141 -5.53 10.13 -20.98
N ASP A 142 -4.61 10.52 -21.86
CA ASP A 142 -4.92 11.00 -23.22
C ASP A 142 -5.31 9.88 -24.19
N VAL A 143 -4.67 8.73 -24.08
CA VAL A 143 -4.96 7.59 -24.96
C VAL A 143 -6.17 6.78 -24.48
N MET A 144 -6.64 7.02 -23.25
CA MET A 144 -7.82 6.35 -22.73
C MET A 144 -9.08 6.79 -23.48
N PRO A 145 -9.99 5.84 -23.81
CA PRO A 145 -11.28 6.18 -24.37
C PRO A 145 -12.10 7.00 -23.36
N TYR A 146 -13.07 7.77 -23.86
CA TYR A 146 -13.89 8.68 -23.04
C TYR A 146 -15.32 8.86 -23.60
N SER A 147 -15.77 7.94 -24.46
CA SER A 147 -17.06 8.03 -25.15
C SER A 147 -18.23 7.58 -24.27
N THR A 148 -17.99 6.63 -23.36
CA THR A 148 -19.02 6.12 -22.44
C THR A 148 -18.82 6.63 -21.02
N ALA A 149 -19.89 6.61 -20.20
CA ALA A 149 -19.80 6.97 -18.79
C ALA A 149 -18.80 6.11 -17.99
N ILE A 150 -18.62 4.84 -18.38
CA ILE A 150 -17.66 3.91 -17.78
C ILE A 150 -16.23 4.35 -18.12
N GLU A 151 -15.99 4.72 -19.38
CA GLU A 151 -14.67 5.17 -19.84
C GLU A 151 -14.28 6.52 -19.21
N LYS A 152 -15.23 7.48 -19.14
CA LYS A 152 -15.04 8.74 -18.41
C LYS A 152 -14.69 8.51 -16.94
N ARG A 153 -15.39 7.58 -16.27
CA ARG A 153 -15.10 7.18 -14.88
C ARG A 153 -13.68 6.67 -14.74
N ASP A 154 -13.28 5.75 -15.60
CA ASP A 154 -11.97 5.07 -15.52
C ASP A 154 -10.83 6.07 -15.73
N ARG A 155 -11.00 6.99 -16.70
CA ARG A 155 -10.09 8.11 -16.97
C ARG A 155 -9.96 9.05 -15.77
N ALA A 156 -11.10 9.48 -15.23
CA ALA A 156 -11.15 10.37 -14.07
C ALA A 156 -10.58 9.74 -12.80
N MET A 157 -10.73 8.42 -12.63
CA MET A 157 -10.20 7.71 -11.48
C MET A 157 -8.67 7.69 -11.46
N ILE A 158 -8.02 7.52 -12.62
CA ILE A 158 -6.56 7.60 -12.71
C ILE A 158 -6.09 9.02 -12.39
N ALA A 159 -6.73 10.03 -12.99
CA ALA A 159 -6.42 11.44 -12.71
C ALA A 159 -6.61 11.78 -11.21
N PHE A 160 -7.71 11.34 -10.61
CA PHE A 160 -8.02 11.56 -9.20
C PHE A 160 -6.96 10.97 -8.27
N ILE A 161 -6.54 9.72 -8.49
CA ILE A 161 -5.48 9.10 -7.68
C ILE A 161 -4.14 9.79 -7.90
N ALA A 162 -3.87 10.30 -9.11
CA ALA A 162 -2.62 11.01 -9.41
C ALA A 162 -2.51 12.34 -8.67
N ILE A 163 -3.60 13.11 -8.58
CA ILE A 163 -3.61 14.42 -7.92
C ILE A 163 -3.88 14.34 -6.41
N THR A 164 -4.40 13.23 -5.88
CA THR A 164 -4.69 13.10 -4.44
C THR A 164 -3.76 12.11 -3.73
N GLY A 165 -3.22 11.13 -4.44
CA GLY A 165 -2.47 10.02 -3.82
C GLY A 165 -3.30 9.16 -2.87
N ILE A 166 -4.64 9.26 -2.90
CA ILE A 166 -5.52 8.49 -2.03
C ILE A 166 -5.37 6.99 -2.27
N ARG A 167 -5.50 6.20 -1.20
CA ARG A 167 -5.37 4.74 -1.29
C ARG A 167 -6.56 4.16 -2.06
N ASP A 168 -6.29 3.17 -2.89
CA ASP A 168 -7.27 2.46 -3.71
C ASP A 168 -8.50 1.96 -2.91
N GLY A 169 -8.28 1.46 -1.69
CA GLY A 169 -9.36 1.07 -0.77
C GLY A 169 -10.32 2.21 -0.42
N ALA A 170 -9.80 3.42 -0.20
CA ALA A 170 -10.62 4.59 0.11
C ALA A 170 -11.37 5.07 -1.14
N VAL A 171 -10.72 5.12 -2.30
CA VAL A 171 -11.34 5.48 -3.58
C VAL A 171 -12.57 4.62 -3.89
N ALA A 172 -12.51 3.32 -3.60
CA ALA A 172 -13.63 2.40 -3.83
C ALA A 172 -14.89 2.73 -3.00
N SER A 173 -14.79 3.57 -1.96
CA SER A 173 -15.87 3.94 -1.04
C SER A 173 -16.17 5.45 -1.00
N LEU A 174 -15.49 6.26 -1.80
CA LEU A 174 -15.73 7.70 -1.81
C LEU A 174 -17.10 8.02 -2.42
N LYS A 175 -17.73 9.05 -1.86
CA LYS A 175 -19.00 9.64 -2.30
C LYS A 175 -18.75 11.07 -2.77
N LEU A 176 -19.71 11.65 -3.50
CA LEU A 176 -19.60 13.03 -4.00
C LEU A 176 -19.42 14.05 -2.87
N LYS A 177 -20.12 13.91 -1.74
CA LYS A 177 -20.01 14.81 -0.57
C LYS A 177 -18.62 14.89 0.05
N HIS A 178 -17.74 13.91 -0.22
CA HIS A 178 -16.39 13.88 0.33
C HIS A 178 -15.40 14.73 -0.47
N VAL A 179 -15.80 15.25 -1.64
CA VAL A 179 -14.95 16.07 -2.50
C VAL A 179 -15.49 17.49 -2.53
N ASP A 180 -14.66 18.45 -2.12
CA ASP A 180 -14.89 19.87 -2.33
C ASP A 180 -14.01 20.35 -3.47
N LEU A 181 -14.62 20.52 -4.65
CA LEU A 181 -13.92 21.02 -5.83
C LEU A 181 -13.54 22.50 -5.72
N LYS A 182 -14.24 23.31 -4.92
CA LYS A 182 -13.91 24.73 -4.78
C LYS A 182 -12.66 24.88 -3.91
N ALA A 183 -12.61 24.15 -2.81
CA ALA A 183 -11.44 24.11 -1.94
C ALA A 183 -10.30 23.25 -2.51
N GLY A 184 -10.59 22.34 -3.45
CA GLY A 184 -9.62 21.37 -3.98
C GLY A 184 -9.21 20.34 -2.92
N VAL A 185 -10.18 19.86 -2.13
CA VAL A 185 -9.94 19.01 -0.96
C VAL A 185 -10.83 17.77 -1.00
N VAL A 186 -10.27 16.65 -0.53
CA VAL A 186 -11.00 15.41 -0.25
C VAL A 186 -10.97 15.12 1.24
N PHE A 187 -12.14 15.03 1.86
CA PHE A 187 -12.28 14.64 3.25
C PHE A 187 -12.63 13.15 3.36
N GLN A 188 -11.75 12.38 3.99
CA GLN A 188 -11.94 10.95 4.20
C GLN A 188 -12.38 10.71 5.65
N ASP A 189 -13.69 10.60 5.87
CA ASP A 189 -14.26 10.14 7.13
C ASP A 189 -14.18 8.60 7.21
N PRO A 190 -13.47 8.01 8.17
CA PRO A 190 -13.37 6.55 8.31
C PRO A 190 -14.69 5.84 8.60
N ARG A 191 -15.76 6.57 8.99
CA ARG A 191 -17.11 6.02 9.19
C ARG A 191 -17.79 5.65 7.87
N GLU A 192 -17.46 6.36 6.79
CA GLU A 192 -18.05 6.15 5.46
C GLU A 192 -17.03 5.68 4.42
N VAL A 193 -15.75 6.03 4.61
CA VAL A 193 -14.65 5.75 3.70
C VAL A 193 -13.76 4.67 4.29
N LYS A 194 -13.42 3.65 3.49
CA LYS A 194 -12.54 2.54 3.86
C LYS A 194 -11.07 2.97 3.91
N THR A 195 -10.74 3.84 4.86
CA THR A 195 -9.37 4.32 5.07
C THR A 195 -8.51 3.27 5.77
N LYS A 196 -7.20 3.31 5.50
CA LYS A 196 -6.25 2.42 6.17
C LYS A 196 -6.12 2.84 7.64
N PHE A 197 -6.33 1.88 8.56
CA PHE A 197 -6.31 2.10 10.01
C PHE A 197 -7.40 3.05 10.53
N ALA A 198 -8.51 3.19 9.81
CA ALA A 198 -9.64 4.05 10.21
C ALA A 198 -9.21 5.50 10.51
N LYS A 199 -8.22 6.01 9.77
CA LYS A 199 -7.73 7.38 9.92
C LYS A 199 -8.67 8.37 9.24
N THR A 200 -8.95 9.46 9.95
CA THR A 200 -9.50 10.67 9.34
C THR A 200 -8.37 11.40 8.62
N ILE A 201 -8.56 11.66 7.32
CA ILE A 201 -7.53 12.29 6.49
C ILE A 201 -8.21 13.33 5.62
N THR A 202 -7.72 14.56 5.70
CA THR A 202 -8.03 15.63 4.75
C THR A 202 -6.88 15.71 3.76
N THR A 203 -7.18 15.54 2.48
CA THR A 203 -6.18 15.57 1.40
C THR A 203 -6.51 16.72 0.45
N ALA A 204 -5.67 17.74 0.40
CA ALA A 204 -5.70 18.74 -0.65
C ALA A 204 -5.17 18.15 -1.97
N PHE A 205 -5.66 18.64 -3.10
CA PHE A 205 -5.13 18.29 -4.41
C PHE A 205 -3.67 18.75 -4.50
N PHE A 206 -2.80 17.80 -4.84
CA PHE A 206 -1.40 18.12 -5.09
C PHE A 206 -1.30 18.96 -6.36
N PRO A 207 -0.52 20.05 -6.35
CA PRO A 207 -0.41 20.96 -7.50
C PRO A 207 0.51 20.36 -8.57
N VAL A 208 0.12 19.23 -9.16
CA VAL A 208 0.98 18.44 -10.07
C VAL A 208 0.63 18.59 -11.53
N SER A 209 -0.65 18.77 -11.85
CA SER A 209 -1.13 18.92 -13.23
C SER A 209 -2.55 19.49 -13.24
N ASP A 210 -2.72 20.67 -13.82
CA ASP A 210 -4.03 21.32 -14.00
C ASP A 210 -4.94 20.51 -14.93
N LYS A 211 -4.34 19.80 -15.89
CA LYS A 211 -5.05 18.91 -16.82
C LYS A 211 -5.72 17.75 -16.08
N LEU A 212 -5.01 17.10 -15.16
CA LEU A 212 -5.58 16.01 -14.38
C LEU A 212 -6.68 16.51 -13.44
N GLU A 213 -6.50 17.70 -12.88
CA GLU A 213 -7.55 18.35 -12.07
C GLU A 213 -8.81 18.67 -12.90
N ALA A 214 -8.65 19.21 -14.12
CA ALA A 214 -9.75 19.50 -15.02
C ALA A 214 -10.59 18.24 -15.32
N ILE A 215 -9.94 17.10 -15.60
CA ILE A 215 -10.63 15.83 -15.86
C ILE A 215 -11.45 15.37 -14.64
N VAL A 216 -10.96 15.60 -13.43
CA VAL A 216 -11.70 15.28 -12.20
C VAL A 216 -12.91 16.20 -12.03
N ARG A 217 -12.75 17.50 -12.32
CA ARG A 217 -13.86 18.47 -12.27
C ARG A 217 -14.95 18.11 -13.28
N GLU A 218 -14.58 17.88 -14.53
CA GLU A 218 -15.49 17.44 -15.60
C GLU A 218 -16.25 16.16 -15.22
N TRP A 219 -15.58 15.22 -14.55
CA TRP A 219 -16.21 13.99 -14.10
C TRP A 219 -17.28 14.21 -13.02
N VAL A 220 -16.98 15.03 -12.01
CA VAL A 220 -17.93 15.35 -10.93
C VAL A 220 -19.10 16.17 -11.47
N GLU A 221 -18.85 17.09 -12.39
CA GLU A 221 -19.88 17.83 -13.10
C GLU A 221 -20.76 16.89 -13.92
N PHE A 222 -20.19 15.96 -14.67
CA PHE A 222 -20.94 14.96 -15.43
C PHE A 222 -21.82 14.07 -14.53
N LEU A 223 -21.31 13.65 -13.36
CA LEU A 223 -22.11 12.90 -12.40
C LEU A 223 -23.30 13.72 -11.88
N THR A 224 -23.08 14.99 -11.58
CA THR A 224 -24.09 15.85 -10.92
C THR A 224 -25.12 16.38 -11.92
N ASN A 225 -24.66 16.86 -13.08
CA ASN A 225 -25.48 17.57 -14.05
C ASN A 225 -26.16 16.61 -15.04
N ASP A 226 -25.43 15.62 -15.56
CA ASP A 226 -25.95 14.71 -16.59
C ASP A 226 -26.59 13.45 -16.00
N LEU A 227 -25.99 12.88 -14.94
CA LEU A 227 -26.49 11.64 -14.31
C LEU A 227 -27.34 11.88 -13.05
N HIS A 228 -27.43 13.13 -12.59
CA HIS A 228 -28.18 13.54 -11.40
C HIS A 228 -27.83 12.72 -10.16
N PHE A 229 -26.53 12.53 -9.92
CA PHE A 229 -26.02 11.91 -8.70
C PHE A 229 -26.07 12.92 -7.55
N GLY A 230 -26.54 12.47 -6.40
CA GLY A 230 -26.62 13.27 -5.18
C GLY A 230 -25.36 13.17 -4.32
N PRO A 231 -25.28 13.95 -3.22
CA PRO A 231 -24.10 13.97 -2.34
C PRO A 231 -23.72 12.59 -1.76
N ASP A 232 -24.71 11.72 -1.52
CA ASP A 232 -24.50 10.38 -0.97
C ASP A 232 -24.18 9.30 -2.03
N ASP A 233 -24.27 9.64 -3.32
CA ASP A 233 -23.91 8.73 -4.40
C ASP A 233 -22.39 8.57 -4.52
N PRO A 234 -21.91 7.41 -5.02
CA PRO A 234 -20.48 7.15 -5.17
C PRO A 234 -19.80 8.11 -6.14
N LEU A 235 -18.60 8.58 -5.79
CA LEU A 235 -17.73 9.35 -6.68
C LEU A 235 -17.25 8.48 -7.86
N PHE A 236 -16.98 7.19 -7.60
CA PHE A 236 -16.62 6.21 -8.62
C PHE A 236 -17.61 5.03 -8.57
N PRO A 237 -18.77 5.15 -9.24
CA PRO A 237 -19.80 4.13 -9.26
C PRO A 237 -19.33 2.83 -9.90
N ARG A 238 -19.77 1.70 -9.32
CA ARG A 238 -19.50 0.38 -9.90
C ARG A 238 -20.19 0.23 -11.24
N THR A 239 -19.61 -0.59 -12.12
CA THR A 239 -20.24 -0.93 -13.40
C THR A 239 -21.52 -1.71 -13.19
N ARG A 240 -22.61 -1.25 -13.80
CA ARG A 240 -23.89 -1.95 -13.85
C ARG A 240 -23.82 -3.07 -14.89
N MET A 241 -23.98 -4.30 -14.43
CA MET A 241 -24.01 -5.49 -15.29
C MET A 241 -25.46 -5.97 -15.47
N LYS A 242 -25.84 -6.32 -16.69
CA LYS A 242 -27.14 -6.95 -16.98
C LYS A 242 -26.95 -8.11 -17.94
N HIS A 243 -27.73 -9.18 -17.74
CA HIS A 243 -27.79 -10.28 -18.69
C HIS A 243 -28.55 -9.84 -19.95
N VAL A 244 -27.88 -9.93 -21.10
CA VAL A 244 -28.43 -9.65 -22.42
C VAL A 244 -28.61 -10.97 -23.15
N LYS A 245 -29.83 -11.26 -23.60
CA LYS A 245 -30.18 -12.50 -24.30
C LYS A 245 -29.21 -12.72 -25.48
N GLY A 246 -28.56 -13.88 -25.52
CA GLY A 246 -27.59 -14.25 -26.57
C GLY A 246 -26.19 -13.63 -26.44
N LYS A 247 -25.95 -12.71 -25.51
CA LYS A 247 -24.63 -12.04 -25.31
C LYS A 247 -24.08 -12.18 -23.88
N GLY A 248 -24.80 -12.87 -23.00
CA GLY A 248 -24.41 -13.05 -21.60
C GLY A 248 -24.46 -11.75 -20.79
N LEU A 249 -23.65 -11.67 -19.73
CA LEU A 249 -23.53 -10.47 -18.89
C LEU A 249 -22.78 -9.35 -19.61
N GLN A 250 -23.41 -8.20 -19.74
CA GLN A 250 -22.87 -7.02 -20.41
C GLN A 250 -22.86 -5.82 -19.49
N ALA A 251 -21.87 -4.94 -19.66
CA ALA A 251 -21.82 -3.65 -19.00
C ALA A 251 -22.82 -2.70 -19.69
N ILE A 252 -23.82 -2.23 -18.93
CA ILE A 252 -24.90 -1.39 -19.46
C ILE A 252 -24.88 0.04 -18.92
N GLY A 253 -23.90 0.38 -18.08
CA GLY A 253 -23.74 1.72 -17.52
C GLY A 253 -23.15 1.71 -16.11
N LEU A 254 -23.51 2.73 -15.34
CA LEU A 254 -23.07 2.93 -13.97
C LEU A 254 -24.20 2.59 -13.00
N ASP A 255 -23.83 2.06 -11.84
CA ASP A 255 -24.74 1.76 -10.74
C ASP A 255 -24.51 2.75 -9.58
N ARG A 256 -25.54 3.10 -8.82
CA ARG A 256 -25.45 4.06 -7.70
C ARG A 256 -24.87 3.44 -6.43
N ALA A 257 -23.88 2.56 -6.59
CA ALA A 257 -23.24 1.85 -5.51
C ALA A 257 -21.70 1.84 -5.67
N CYS A 258 -21.03 1.93 -4.53
CA CYS A 258 -19.58 1.76 -4.41
C CYS A 258 -19.13 0.35 -4.81
N TRP A 259 -17.85 0.19 -5.15
CA TRP A 259 -17.25 -1.14 -5.28
C TRP A 259 -17.07 -1.80 -3.91
N SER A 260 -17.23 -3.12 -3.85
CA SER A 260 -16.96 -3.89 -2.63
C SER A 260 -15.46 -3.91 -2.28
N SER A 261 -14.59 -3.84 -3.30
CA SER A 261 -13.13 -3.87 -3.16
C SER A 261 -12.40 -3.02 -4.20
N ALA A 262 -11.14 -2.71 -3.94
CA ALA A 262 -10.25 -2.00 -4.85
C ALA A 262 -9.74 -2.86 -6.04
N ASN A 263 -10.17 -4.12 -6.18
CA ASN A 263 -9.66 -5.00 -7.23
C ASN A 263 -9.97 -4.47 -8.64
N ARG A 264 -11.17 -3.90 -8.85
CA ARG A 264 -11.54 -3.29 -10.13
C ARG A 264 -10.66 -2.07 -10.45
N ILE A 265 -10.35 -1.26 -9.46
CA ILE A 265 -9.43 -0.12 -9.60
C ILE A 265 -8.06 -0.58 -10.12
N ARG A 266 -7.49 -1.64 -9.52
CA ARG A 266 -6.19 -2.16 -9.97
C ARG A 266 -6.23 -2.73 -11.39
N GLN A 267 -7.34 -3.36 -11.78
CA GLN A 267 -7.52 -3.86 -13.14
C GLN A 267 -7.58 -2.71 -14.15
N ILE A 268 -8.33 -1.64 -13.84
CA ILE A 268 -8.42 -0.44 -14.68
C ILE A 268 -7.04 0.20 -14.84
N PHE A 269 -6.27 0.35 -13.75
CA PHE A 269 -4.89 0.82 -13.80
C PHE A 269 -4.03 -0.03 -14.73
N SER A 270 -4.03 -1.35 -14.53
CA SER A 270 -3.22 -2.25 -15.35
C SER A 270 -3.58 -2.14 -16.84
N ALA A 271 -4.88 -2.12 -17.17
CA ALA A 271 -5.35 -2.01 -18.54
C ALA A 271 -5.00 -0.67 -19.18
N ALA A 272 -5.19 0.45 -18.47
CA ALA A 272 -4.90 1.78 -18.97
C ALA A 272 -3.41 1.94 -19.34
N PHE A 273 -2.50 1.52 -18.44
CA PHE A 273 -1.07 1.60 -18.71
C PHE A 273 -0.62 0.65 -19.81
N GLN A 274 -1.21 -0.55 -19.90
CA GLN A 274 -0.95 -1.47 -21.02
C GLN A 274 -1.37 -0.87 -22.36
N ASN A 275 -2.57 -0.28 -22.43
CA ASN A 275 -3.08 0.38 -23.64
C ASN A 275 -2.22 1.59 -24.06
N ALA A 276 -1.58 2.26 -23.09
CA ALA A 276 -0.63 3.33 -23.32
C ALA A 276 0.80 2.86 -23.68
N ALA A 277 1.01 1.55 -23.83
CA ALA A 277 2.33 0.94 -24.02
C ALA A 277 3.36 1.34 -22.94
N LEU A 278 2.89 1.53 -21.71
CA LEU A 278 3.69 1.88 -20.54
C LEU A 278 3.81 0.70 -19.57
N PRO A 279 4.82 0.69 -18.67
CA PRO A 279 4.90 -0.32 -17.62
C PRO A 279 3.63 -0.34 -16.76
N PRO A 280 3.20 -1.52 -16.27
CA PRO A 280 1.99 -1.63 -15.45
C PRO A 280 2.21 -1.01 -14.08
N PHE A 281 1.82 0.25 -13.93
CA PHE A 281 1.84 0.95 -12.65
C PHE A 281 0.56 0.66 -11.86
N ASN A 282 0.71 0.57 -10.54
CA ASN A 282 -0.41 0.41 -9.61
C ASN A 282 -0.69 1.72 -8.85
N PRO A 283 -1.85 1.88 -8.19
CA PRO A 283 -2.18 3.08 -7.44
C PRO A 283 -1.14 3.49 -6.38
N HIS A 284 -0.40 2.53 -5.81
CA HIS A 284 0.66 2.83 -4.85
C HIS A 284 1.90 3.46 -5.51
N ALA A 285 2.18 3.15 -6.78
CA ALA A 285 3.27 3.79 -7.53
C ALA A 285 3.04 5.31 -7.70
N PHE A 286 1.79 5.76 -7.77
CA PHE A 286 1.47 7.20 -7.83
C PHE A 286 1.82 7.92 -6.52
N ARG A 287 1.67 7.24 -5.38
CA ARG A 287 2.12 7.79 -4.10
C ARG A 287 3.63 7.98 -4.10
N ASN A 288 4.39 7.04 -4.67
CA ASN A 288 5.84 7.18 -4.82
C ASN A 288 6.19 8.36 -5.75
N MET A 289 5.45 8.52 -6.85
CA MET A 289 5.58 9.65 -7.77
C MET A 289 5.36 10.98 -7.03
N LEU A 290 4.28 11.08 -6.24
CA LEU A 290 3.97 12.27 -5.45
C LEU A 290 5.04 12.56 -4.39
N VAL A 291 5.61 11.52 -3.74
CA VAL A 291 6.72 11.74 -2.80
C VAL A 291 7.94 12.27 -3.53
N ARG A 292 8.30 11.73 -4.69
CA ARG A 292 9.42 12.24 -5.51
C ARG A 292 9.22 13.71 -5.89
N ILE A 293 8.03 14.07 -6.38
CA ILE A 293 7.69 15.46 -6.69
C ILE A 293 7.77 16.36 -5.45
N GLY A 294 7.29 15.87 -4.30
CA GLY A 294 7.39 16.58 -3.03
C GLY A 294 8.83 16.84 -2.60
N MET A 295 9.72 15.86 -2.76
CA MET A 295 11.16 16.01 -2.45
C MET A 295 11.84 17.05 -3.36
N GLU A 296 11.40 17.17 -4.61
CA GLU A 296 11.94 18.15 -5.58
C GLU A 296 11.38 19.57 -5.34
N ARG A 297 10.11 19.69 -4.97
CA ARG A 297 9.39 20.99 -4.90
C ARG A 297 9.35 21.62 -3.51
N CYS A 298 9.33 20.81 -2.44
CA CYS A 298 9.17 21.35 -1.08
C CYS A 298 10.47 22.00 -0.60
N LYS A 299 10.42 23.32 -0.35
CA LYS A 299 11.53 24.07 0.22
C LYS A 299 11.46 24.00 1.74
N GLY A 300 12.16 23.02 2.32
CA GLY A 300 12.31 22.88 3.77
C GLY A 300 11.43 21.81 4.44
N PRO A 301 11.71 21.50 5.72
CA PRO A 301 11.13 20.37 6.42
C PRO A 301 9.63 20.54 6.73
N GLU A 302 9.17 21.76 6.97
CA GLU A 302 7.75 22.04 7.24
C GLU A 302 6.88 21.78 6.01
N ALA A 303 7.26 22.34 4.85
CA ALA A 303 6.57 22.11 3.59
C ALA A 303 6.52 20.61 3.23
N PHE A 304 7.64 19.89 3.41
CA PHE A 304 7.68 18.46 3.16
C PHE A 304 6.87 17.65 4.19
N LYS A 305 6.82 18.10 5.46
CA LYS A 305 5.96 17.50 6.48
C LYS A 305 4.48 17.66 6.10
N ALA A 306 4.05 18.85 5.68
CA ALA A 306 2.70 19.09 5.19
C ALA A 306 2.37 18.19 3.99
N TRP A 307 3.28 18.09 3.01
CA TRP A 307 3.15 17.19 1.86
C TRP A 307 2.99 15.71 2.27
N SER A 308 3.80 15.27 3.23
CA SER A 308 3.76 13.91 3.81
C SER A 308 2.46 13.64 4.57
N GLN A 309 1.97 14.61 5.34
CA GLN A 309 0.69 14.52 6.04
C GLN A 309 -0.49 14.50 5.07
N ASN A 310 -0.40 15.23 3.96
CA ASN A 310 -1.41 15.23 2.88
C ASN A 310 -1.58 13.83 2.24
N LEU A 311 -0.49 13.04 2.18
CA LEU A 311 -0.53 11.63 1.78
C LEU A 311 -1.11 10.69 2.86
N GLY A 312 -1.34 11.18 4.08
CA GLY A 312 -1.81 10.39 5.22
C GLY A 312 -0.73 9.51 5.86
N HIS A 313 0.51 10.02 5.94
CA HIS A 313 1.58 9.44 6.77
C HIS A 313 1.63 10.15 8.14
N GLU A 314 1.80 9.39 9.24
CA GLU A 314 1.83 9.94 10.60
C GLU A 314 3.09 10.75 10.92
N GLY A 315 4.21 10.44 10.26
CA GLY A 315 5.45 11.16 10.44
C GLY A 315 6.29 11.15 9.17
N VAL A 316 7.14 12.17 9.04
CA VAL A 316 8.08 12.30 7.91
C VAL A 316 9.06 11.12 7.88
N ILE A 317 9.33 10.50 9.03
CA ILE A 317 10.13 9.27 9.12
C ILE A 317 9.51 8.14 8.30
N THR A 318 8.19 7.94 8.31
CA THR A 318 7.57 6.93 7.43
C THR A 318 7.82 7.25 5.97
N THR A 319 7.90 8.54 5.63
CA THR A 319 8.23 8.98 4.28
C THR A 319 9.71 8.78 3.96
N PHE A 320 10.65 9.14 4.85
CA PHE A 320 12.08 8.93 4.63
C PHE A 320 12.49 7.44 4.72
N SER A 321 11.89 6.64 5.60
CA SER A 321 12.19 5.20 5.71
C SER A 321 11.59 4.39 4.55
N SER A 322 10.48 4.83 3.97
CA SER A 322 9.85 4.13 2.83
C SER A 322 10.27 4.68 1.47
N TYR A 323 10.70 5.95 1.40
CA TYR A 323 10.97 6.67 0.14
C TYR A 323 12.24 7.54 0.17
N GLY A 324 12.90 7.70 1.32
CA GLY A 324 14.05 8.59 1.52
C GLY A 324 15.41 7.98 1.19
N ASN A 325 15.45 6.78 0.62
CA ASN A 325 16.66 6.36 -0.09
C ASN A 325 16.75 7.19 -1.37
N ILE A 326 17.60 8.20 -1.34
CA ILE A 326 18.02 8.94 -2.53
C ILE A 326 18.58 7.89 -3.51
N PRO A 327 18.08 7.82 -4.76
CA PRO A 327 18.66 6.94 -5.76
C PRO A 327 20.18 7.16 -5.86
N ASP A 328 20.95 6.08 -5.96
CA ASP A 328 22.42 6.13 -5.87
C ASP A 328 23.03 7.19 -6.83
N HIS A 329 22.45 7.37 -8.01
CA HIS A 329 22.86 8.41 -8.97
C HIS A 329 22.60 9.84 -8.47
N GLN A 330 21.43 10.11 -7.88
CA GLN A 330 21.12 11.40 -7.26
C GLN A 330 21.94 11.64 -6.00
N GLN A 331 22.24 10.60 -5.21
CA GLN A 331 23.12 10.74 -4.06
C GLN A 331 24.51 11.19 -4.52
N VAL A 332 25.06 10.53 -5.54
CA VAL A 332 26.36 10.91 -6.13
C VAL A 332 26.30 12.33 -6.71
N GLU A 333 25.22 12.70 -7.39
CA GLU A 333 25.05 14.04 -7.95
C GLU A 333 24.95 15.12 -6.86
N ILE A 334 24.19 14.88 -5.79
CA ILE A 334 24.07 15.79 -4.64
C ILE A 334 25.42 15.95 -3.95
N ILE A 335 26.14 14.86 -3.69
CA ILE A 335 27.47 14.91 -3.07
C ILE A 335 28.46 15.65 -3.97
N ARG A 336 28.42 15.45 -5.29
CA ARG A 336 29.22 16.22 -6.26
C ARG A 336 28.85 17.70 -6.25
N LYS A 337 27.56 18.03 -6.23
CA LYS A 337 27.09 19.42 -6.14
C LYS A 337 27.53 20.10 -4.86
N LEU A 338 27.45 19.41 -3.72
CA LEU A 338 27.97 19.90 -2.44
C LEU A 338 29.47 20.13 -2.50
N ALA A 339 30.23 19.23 -3.11
CA ALA A 339 31.67 19.42 -3.32
C ALA A 339 31.99 20.60 -4.26
N SER A 340 31.10 20.96 -5.20
CA SER A 340 31.27 22.13 -6.07
C SER A 340 30.73 23.44 -5.49
N THR A 341 29.78 23.39 -4.54
CA THR A 341 29.27 24.59 -3.83
C THR A 341 30.11 24.92 -2.60
N MET A 342 30.82 23.94 -2.05
CA MET A 342 31.91 24.15 -1.10
C MET A 342 33.21 24.39 -1.88
N GLY A 343 33.34 25.57 -2.49
CA GLY A 343 34.64 26.01 -3.00
C GLY A 343 35.66 26.05 -1.85
N PRO A 344 36.95 25.73 -2.08
CA PRO A 344 37.97 25.71 -1.01
C PRO A 344 38.19 27.04 -0.27
N ASN A 345 37.66 28.16 -0.75
CA ASN A 345 37.92 29.50 -0.21
C ASN A 345 36.75 30.16 0.54
N ASP A 346 35.49 29.92 0.20
CA ASP A 346 34.40 30.77 0.71
C ASP A 346 34.15 30.63 2.23
N ALA A 347 34.36 29.44 2.80
CA ALA A 347 34.17 29.21 4.23
C ALA A 347 35.32 29.78 5.09
N LEU A 348 36.56 29.72 4.57
CA LEU A 348 37.74 30.22 5.27
C LEU A 348 37.82 31.74 5.18
N GLU A 349 37.49 32.31 4.03
CA GLU A 349 37.52 33.76 3.76
C GLU A 349 36.39 34.48 4.53
N GLN A 350 35.20 33.90 4.62
CA GLN A 350 34.12 34.43 5.49
C GLN A 350 34.47 34.35 6.99
N CYS A 351 35.14 33.29 7.44
CA CYS A 351 35.60 33.19 8.83
C CYS A 351 36.75 34.15 9.13
N LEU A 352 37.69 34.35 8.20
CA LEU A 352 38.77 35.33 8.34
C LEU A 352 38.23 36.77 8.36
N GLN A 353 37.27 37.09 7.49
CA GLN A 353 36.68 38.43 7.42
C GLN A 353 35.90 38.76 8.70
N ALA A 354 35.12 37.80 9.23
CA ALA A 354 34.42 37.97 10.50
C ALA A 354 35.38 38.11 11.70
N ALA A 355 36.55 37.44 11.67
CA ALA A 355 37.58 37.58 12.69
C ALA A 355 38.34 38.92 12.59
N LEU A 356 38.61 39.40 11.38
CA LEU A 356 39.24 40.71 11.13
C LEU A 356 38.33 41.87 11.55
N ASP A 357 37.04 41.80 11.24
CA ASP A 357 36.05 42.81 11.66
C ASP A 357 35.88 42.86 13.19
N ALA A 358 36.06 41.73 13.89
CA ALA A 358 36.03 41.66 15.35
C ALA A 358 37.29 42.26 16.01
N VAL A 359 38.44 42.25 15.31
CA VAL A 359 39.70 42.84 15.77
C VAL A 359 39.76 44.34 15.50
N GLN A 360 39.17 44.83 14.40
CA GLN A 360 39.12 46.26 14.08
C GLN A 360 38.09 47.05 14.90
N ARG A 361 37.19 46.37 15.63
CA ARG A 361 36.20 46.98 16.55
C ARG A 361 36.67 47.01 18.02
N ARG A 362 37.96 46.78 18.28
CA ARG A 362 38.57 46.94 19.62
C ARG A 362 39.43 48.18 19.68
#